data_AF-A0A5N9DKB5-F1
#
_entry.id   AF-A0A5N9DKB5-F1
#
_cell.length_a   1.000
_cell.length_b   1.000
_cell.length_c   1.000
_cell.angle_alpha   90.00
_cell.angle_beta   90.00
_cell.angle_gamma   90.00
#
_symmetry.space_group_name_H-M   'P 1'
#
loop_
_entity.id
_entity.type
_entity.pdbx_description
1 polymer ?
#
loop_
_entity_poly.entity_id
_entity_poly.type
_entity_poly.pdbx_seq_one_letter_code
_entity_poly.pdbx_strand_id
1 'polypeptide(L)'
;MERILFPGGEIKAVIPCMIEGNVPSRTFVRLAREQGAINFEYVNDLKDVLENGSGLHNKKYDLKPSPAAAVASRGRTRFDFFTKLQQQIRDMGLGPSEIQQGVVFF
;
A
#
# COMPACT_ATOMS: atom_id res chain seq x y z
N MET A 1 -1.89 -25.98 -7.84
CA MET A 1 -1.90 -24.54 -8.16
C MET A 1 -2.57 -24.41 -9.52
N GLU A 2 -3.75 -23.79 -9.57
CA GLU A 2 -4.54 -23.71 -10.79
C GLU A 2 -4.05 -22.54 -11.64
N ARG A 3 -3.92 -22.73 -12.96
CA ARG A 3 -3.41 -21.69 -13.86
C ARG A 3 -4.56 -20.74 -14.21
N ILE A 4 -4.60 -19.59 -13.54
CA ILE A 4 -5.69 -18.59 -13.67
C ILE A 4 -5.60 -17.84 -15.01
N LEU A 5 -4.40 -17.69 -15.58
CA LEU A 5 -4.17 -16.98 -16.84
C LEU A 5 -3.77 -17.94 -17.96
N PHE A 6 -4.41 -17.79 -19.12
CA PHE A 6 -3.97 -18.43 -20.36
C PHE A 6 -2.62 -17.85 -20.83
N PRO A 7 -1.80 -18.62 -21.57
CA PRO A 7 -0.58 -18.08 -22.20
C PRO A 7 -0.89 -16.84 -23.05
N GLY A 8 -0.15 -15.75 -22.83
CA GLY A 8 -0.37 -14.46 -23.50
C GLY A 8 -1.46 -13.59 -22.86
N GLY A 9 -2.12 -14.06 -21.79
CA GLY A 9 -3.05 -13.26 -21.01
C GLY A 9 -2.37 -12.10 -20.28
N GLU A 10 -3.10 -11.02 -20.10
CA GLU A 10 -2.65 -9.82 -19.38
C GLU A 10 -3.30 -9.78 -17.99
N ILE A 11 -2.52 -9.36 -16.99
CA ILE A 11 -3.02 -9.01 -15.66
C ILE A 11 -2.74 -7.53 -15.44
N LYS A 12 -3.73 -6.83 -14.87
CA LYS A 12 -3.57 -5.46 -14.39
C LYS A 12 -3.97 -5.41 -12.93
N ALA A 13 -3.13 -4.82 -12.10
CA ALA A 13 -3.38 -4.69 -10.68
C ALA A 13 -3.01 -3.29 -10.17
N VAL A 14 -3.76 -2.87 -9.15
CA VAL A 14 -3.55 -1.63 -8.41
C VAL A 14 -3.28 -2.04 -6.97
N ILE A 15 -2.01 -2.05 -6.57
CA ILE A 15 -1.59 -2.61 -5.29
C ILE A 15 -1.19 -1.46 -4.36
N PRO A 16 -1.91 -1.24 -3.25
CA PRO A 16 -1.51 -0.25 -2.26
C PRO A 16 -0.25 -0.71 -1.52
N CYS A 17 0.70 0.19 -1.33
CA CYS A 17 1.99 -0.12 -0.71
C CYS A 17 2.50 1.05 0.14
N MET A 18 3.52 0.78 0.94
CA MET A 18 4.31 1.81 1.61
C MET A 18 5.48 2.25 0.73
N ILE A 19 5.78 3.54 0.72
CA ILE A 19 6.92 4.10 -0.04
C ILE A 19 8.17 4.11 0.84
N GLU A 20 8.06 4.67 2.05
CA GLU A 20 9.17 4.84 2.97
C GLU A 20 8.92 4.16 4.32
N GLY A 21 9.98 3.61 4.89
CA GLY A 21 9.99 2.96 6.20
C GLY A 21 10.20 3.89 7.37
N ASN A 22 9.68 5.13 7.38
CA ASN A 22 9.81 6.04 8.53
C ASN A 22 8.94 5.59 9.74
N VAL A 23 9.13 6.20 10.92
CA VAL A 23 8.41 5.79 12.16
C VAL A 23 6.88 5.85 12.01
N PRO A 24 6.28 6.94 11.49
CA PRO A 24 4.84 7.01 11.21
C PRO A 24 4.37 5.90 10.26
N SER A 25 5.09 5.66 9.16
CA SER A 25 4.76 4.61 8.19
C SER A 25 4.81 3.21 8.79
N ARG A 26 5.86 2.87 9.55
CA ARG A 26 5.95 1.57 10.25
C ARG A 26 4.83 1.38 11.28
N THR A 27 4.49 2.46 11.98
CA THR A 27 3.37 2.45 12.95
C THR A 27 2.05 2.24 12.24
N PHE A 28 1.83 2.88 11.09
CA PHE A 28 0.67 2.66 10.25
C PHE A 28 0.54 1.19 9.81
N VAL A 29 1.60 0.59 9.28
CA VAL A 29 1.59 -0.82 8.84
C VAL A 29 1.22 -1.75 10.00
N ARG A 30 1.83 -1.53 11.17
CA ARG A 30 1.55 -2.30 12.38
C ARG A 30 0.07 -2.20 12.78
N LEU A 31 -0.46 -0.99 12.91
CA LEU A 31 -1.85 -0.76 13.32
C LEU A 31 -2.84 -1.28 12.29
N ALA A 32 -2.55 -1.13 10.99
CA ALA A 32 -3.39 -1.67 9.92
C ALA A 32 -3.50 -3.19 10.03
N ARG A 33 -2.37 -3.88 10.25
CA ARG A 33 -2.32 -5.34 10.44
C ARG A 33 -3.06 -5.78 11.71
N GLU A 34 -2.83 -5.09 12.84
CA GLU A 34 -3.50 -5.39 14.11
C GLU A 34 -5.03 -5.24 14.02
N GLN A 35 -5.52 -4.35 13.15
CA GLN A 35 -6.95 -4.13 12.91
C GLN A 35 -7.53 -5.00 11.78
N GLY A 36 -6.78 -6.01 11.33
CA GLY A 36 -7.25 -6.98 10.35
C GLY A 36 -7.32 -6.45 8.91
N ALA A 37 -6.69 -5.32 8.61
CA ALA A 37 -6.52 -4.88 7.24
C ALA A 37 -5.35 -5.59 6.56
N ILE A 38 -5.23 -5.36 5.26
CA ILE A 38 -4.19 -5.92 4.40
C ILE A 38 -2.78 -5.59 4.92
N ASN A 39 -1.84 -6.51 4.70
CA ASN A 39 -0.43 -6.22 4.92
C ASN A 39 0.05 -5.25 3.83
N PHE A 40 0.46 -4.04 4.21
CA PHE A 40 1.04 -3.09 3.29
C PHE A 40 2.53 -3.37 3.16
N GLU A 41 2.92 -4.04 2.07
CA GLU A 41 4.33 -4.23 1.73
C GLU A 41 5.00 -2.91 1.34
N TYR A 42 6.32 -2.84 1.50
CA TYR A 42 7.10 -1.73 0.96
C TYR A 42 7.31 -1.88 -0.53
N VAL A 43 7.38 -0.76 -1.26
CA VAL A 43 7.44 -0.76 -2.73
C VAL A 43 8.61 -1.59 -3.28
N ASN A 44 9.77 -1.59 -2.61
CA ASN A 44 10.92 -2.36 -3.06
C ASN A 44 10.68 -3.86 -2.89
N ASP A 45 10.22 -4.28 -1.71
CA ASP A 45 9.89 -5.68 -1.43
C ASP A 45 8.77 -6.18 -2.37
N LEU A 46 7.77 -5.34 -2.62
CA LEU A 46 6.68 -5.65 -3.54
C LEU A 46 7.18 -5.80 -4.98
N LYS A 47 8.08 -4.93 -5.44
CA LYS A 47 8.69 -5.07 -6.77
C LYS A 47 9.49 -6.35 -6.88
N ASP A 48 10.31 -6.68 -5.89
CA ASP A 48 11.11 -7.89 -5.87
C ASP A 48 10.24 -9.15 -5.94
N VAL A 49 9.11 -9.16 -5.22
CA VAL A 49 8.13 -10.26 -5.26
C VAL A 49 7.48 -10.37 -6.66
N LEU A 50 7.06 -9.24 -7.24
CA LEU A 50 6.42 -9.22 -8.56
C LEU A 50 7.41 -9.59 -9.68
N GLU A 51 8.69 -9.24 -9.52
CA GLU A 51 9.76 -9.56 -10.46
C GLU A 51 10.16 -11.03 -10.40
N ASN A 52 10.32 -11.60 -9.22
CA ASN A 52 10.95 -12.92 -9.06
C ASN A 52 9.96 -14.09 -8.88
N GLY A 53 8.68 -13.84 -8.57
CA GLY A 53 7.74 -14.90 -8.16
C GLY A 53 6.66 -15.31 -9.17
N SER A 54 6.47 -14.57 -10.27
CA SER A 54 5.18 -14.58 -10.98
C SER A 54 5.13 -15.31 -12.32
N GLY A 55 6.28 -15.61 -12.95
CA GLY A 55 6.31 -16.13 -14.34
C GLY A 55 5.71 -15.16 -15.38
N LEU A 56 5.46 -13.91 -14.99
CA LEU A 56 4.95 -12.86 -15.86
C LEU A 56 6.12 -12.21 -16.62
N HIS A 57 5.85 -11.69 -17.81
CA HIS A 57 6.83 -11.01 -18.68
C HIS A 57 6.28 -9.62 -19.08
N ASN A 58 7.14 -8.75 -19.61
CA ASN A 58 6.76 -7.38 -20.05
C ASN A 58 6.13 -6.50 -18.95
N LYS A 59 6.60 -6.66 -17.71
CA LYS A 59 6.10 -5.98 -16.52
C LYS A 59 6.32 -4.47 -16.64
N LYS A 60 5.32 -3.68 -16.30
CA LYS A 60 5.44 -2.23 -16.17
C LYS A 60 5.00 -1.85 -14.77
N TYR A 61 5.83 -1.07 -14.09
CA TYR A 61 5.53 -0.59 -12.75
C TYR A 61 5.47 0.92 -12.77
N ASP A 62 4.35 1.47 -12.31
CA ASP A 62 4.21 2.90 -12.08
C ASP A 62 3.82 3.12 -10.61
N LEU A 63 4.67 3.84 -9.87
CA LEU A 63 4.40 4.21 -8.48
C LEU A 63 3.78 5.60 -8.49
N LYS A 64 2.55 5.70 -7.96
CA LYS A 64 1.89 6.99 -7.72
C LYS A 64 1.62 7.21 -6.24
N PRO A 65 1.62 8.46 -5.75
CA PRO A 65 1.09 8.78 -4.44
C PRO A 65 -0.36 8.30 -4.31
N SER A 66 -0.72 7.73 -3.16
CA SER A 66 -2.10 7.26 -2.93
C SER A 66 -3.07 8.43 -2.70
N PRO A 67 -4.07 8.63 -3.58
CA PRO A 67 -5.07 9.69 -3.37
C PRO A 67 -5.92 9.44 -2.12
N ALA A 68 -6.24 8.18 -1.82
CA ALA A 68 -6.99 7.81 -0.62
C ALA A 68 -6.23 8.17 0.66
N ALA A 69 -4.93 7.90 0.70
CA ALA A 69 -4.07 8.26 1.82
C ALA A 69 -3.96 9.79 2.00
N ALA A 70 -3.75 10.50 0.89
CA ALA A 70 -3.63 11.96 0.88
C ALA A 70 -4.93 12.66 1.30
N VAL A 71 -6.09 12.06 1.00
CA VAL A 71 -7.39 12.58 1.43
C VAL A 71 -7.64 12.22 2.90
N ALA A 72 -7.29 11.00 3.34
CA ALA A 72 -7.43 10.59 4.74
C ALA A 72 -6.65 11.50 5.70
N SER A 73 -5.46 11.96 5.31
CA SER A 73 -4.60 12.80 6.16
C SER A 73 -5.18 14.18 6.44
N ARG A 74 -6.18 14.60 5.65
CA ARG A 74 -6.90 15.87 5.79
C ARG A 74 -8.13 15.79 6.72
N GLY A 75 -8.46 14.62 7.26
CA GLY A 75 -9.61 14.43 8.16
C GLY A 75 -10.86 13.87 7.45
N ARG A 76 -12.00 13.78 8.17
CA ARG A 76 -13.23 13.02 7.82
C ARG A 76 -13.44 12.76 6.32
N THR A 77 -13.07 11.56 5.90
CA THR A 77 -13.30 11.04 4.55
C THR A 77 -14.30 9.89 4.59
N ARG A 78 -14.70 9.38 3.42
CA ARG A 78 -15.43 8.09 3.34
C ARG A 78 -14.54 6.87 3.68
N PHE A 79 -13.24 7.08 3.89
CA PHE A 79 -12.26 6.05 4.23
C PHE A 79 -12.07 5.96 5.75
N ASP A 80 -13.14 5.66 6.48
CA ASP A 80 -13.16 5.67 7.95
C ASP A 80 -12.03 4.83 8.58
N PHE A 81 -11.68 3.71 7.96
CA PHE A 81 -10.57 2.87 8.41
C PHE A 81 -9.24 3.65 8.42
N PHE A 82 -8.88 4.27 7.30
CA PHE A 82 -7.63 5.03 7.17
C PHE A 82 -7.65 6.27 8.04
N THR A 83 -8.79 6.97 8.13
CA THR A 83 -8.94 8.14 8.99
C THR A 83 -8.78 7.77 10.47
N LYS A 84 -9.32 6.63 10.93
CA LYS A 84 -9.15 6.12 12.31
C LYS A 84 -7.70 5.77 12.60
N LEU A 85 -7.01 5.08 11.70
CA LEU A 85 -5.59 4.75 11.87
C LEU A 85 -4.72 6.01 11.98
N GLN A 86 -4.94 6.97 11.11
CA GLN A 86 -4.19 8.22 11.13
C GLN A 86 -4.49 9.07 12.36
N GLN A 87 -5.72 9.01 12.89
CA GLN A 87 -6.04 9.63 14.18
C GLN A 87 -5.28 8.95 15.32
N GLN A 88 -5.22 7.62 15.36
CA GLN A 88 -4.44 6.91 16.38
C GLN A 88 -2.95 7.26 16.33
N ILE A 89 -2.38 7.39 15.12
CA ILE A 89 -0.99 7.83 14.94
C ILE A 89 -0.79 9.26 15.46
N ARG A 90 -1.75 10.15 15.20
CA ARG A 90 -1.76 11.51 15.76
C ARG A 90 -1.81 11.50 17.29
N ASP A 91 -2.65 10.66 17.87
CA ASP A 91 -2.81 10.52 19.33
C ASP A 91 -1.54 9.96 19.99
N MET A 92 -0.67 9.26 19.23
CA MET A 92 0.67 8.84 19.65
C MET A 92 1.74 9.94 19.49
N GLY A 93 1.37 11.15 19.07
CA GLY A 93 2.30 12.26 18.85
C GLY A 93 3.10 12.20 17.55
N LEU A 94 2.72 11.32 16.61
CA LEU A 94 3.37 11.18 15.31
C LEU A 94 2.61 11.98 14.23
N GLY A 95 3.30 12.44 13.19
CA GLY A 95 2.69 13.20 12.10
C GLY A 95 2.01 12.30 11.07
N PRO A 96 0.66 12.29 10.94
CA PRO A 96 0.01 11.45 9.94
C PRO A 96 0.29 11.88 8.50
N SER A 97 0.70 13.14 8.30
CA SER A 97 1.17 13.67 7.02
C SER A 97 2.52 13.12 6.59
N GLU A 98 3.28 12.51 7.51
CA GLU A 98 4.58 11.90 7.25
C GLU A 98 4.44 10.44 6.78
N ILE A 99 3.23 9.88 6.83
CA ILE A 99 2.93 8.55 6.31
C ILE A 99 2.96 8.63 4.78
N GLN A 100 3.90 7.91 4.18
CA GLN A 100 4.06 7.89 2.74
C GLN A 100 3.51 6.58 2.15
N GLN A 101 2.29 6.68 1.62
CA GLN A 101 1.59 5.60 0.94
C GLN A 101 1.57 5.83 -0.57
N GLY A 102 1.79 4.74 -1.29
CA GLY A 102 1.77 4.70 -2.73
C GLY A 102 0.80 3.65 -3.25
N VAL A 103 0.70 3.63 -4.56
CA VAL A 103 0.00 2.61 -5.32
C VAL A 103 0.91 2.20 -6.46
N VAL A 104 1.17 0.91 -6.57
CA VAL A 104 1.86 0.32 -7.71
C VAL A 104 0.82 -0.15 -8.72
N PHE A 105 0.92 0.37 -9.94
CA PHE A 105 0.24 -0.16 -11.11
C PHE A 105 1.12 -1.23 -11.73
N PHE A 106 0.54 -2.40 -11.95
CA PHE A 106 1.17 -3.57 -12.55
C PHE A 106 0.32 -4.07 -13.71
#